data_AF-A0A7S0CF93-F1
#
_entry.id   AF-A0A7S0CF93-F1
#
_cell.length_a   1.000
_cell.length_b   1.000
_cell.length_c   1.000
_cell.angle_alpha   90.00
_cell.angle_beta   90.00
_cell.angle_gamma   90.00
#
_symmetry.space_group_name_H-M   'P 1'
#
loop_
_entity.id
_entity.type
_entity.pdbx_description
1 polymer ?
#
loop_
_entity_poly.entity_id
_entity_poly.type
_entity_poly.pdbx_seq_one_letter_code
_entity_poly.pdbx_strand_id
1 'polypeptide(L)'
;LARWRVQHYFKQLFAQVTNPPIDPIREEIVMSLVCPVGPEHNLLAEPSPEHCNRLVVREPILTLEEMAALKNTEYKRSDAHAGFSCAVIDTSFPADSGPDGLLRAIDRICDE
;
A
#
# COMPACT_ATOMS: atom_id res chain seq x y z
N LEU A 1 29.03 15.73 8.12
CA LEU A 1 28.82 14.42 7.48
C LEU A 1 27.39 14.38 6.94
N ALA A 2 27.21 14.22 5.63
CA ALA A 2 25.88 14.22 5.01
C ALA A 2 25.05 13.01 5.51
N ARG A 3 23.86 13.27 6.06
CA ARG A 3 22.92 12.24 6.53
C ARG A 3 22.09 11.74 5.35
N TRP A 4 22.59 10.73 4.66
CA TRP A 4 21.84 10.03 3.61
C TRP A 4 20.73 9.18 4.23
N ARG A 5 19.57 9.12 3.58
CA ARG A 5 18.44 8.26 3.95
C ARG A 5 18.23 7.21 2.87
N VAL A 6 17.50 6.14 3.18
CA VAL A 6 17.27 4.98 2.30
C VAL A 6 16.79 5.40 0.91
N GLN A 7 15.86 6.37 0.80
CA GLN A 7 15.33 6.79 -0.50
C GLN A 7 16.37 7.41 -1.45
N HIS A 8 17.51 7.89 -0.95
CA HIS A 8 18.55 8.49 -1.81
C HIS A 8 19.31 7.45 -2.65
N TYR A 9 19.28 6.18 -2.22
CA TYR A 9 19.88 5.08 -2.96
C TYR A 9 19.00 4.64 -4.15
N PHE A 10 17.72 5.00 -4.18
CA PHE A 10 16.79 4.69 -5.25
C PHE A 10 16.81 5.78 -6.32
N LYS A 11 16.76 5.39 -7.60
CA LYS A 11 16.66 6.29 -8.76
C LYS A 11 15.34 6.03 -9.47
N GLN A 12 14.64 7.11 -9.80
CA GLN A 12 13.42 7.03 -10.62
C GLN A 12 13.82 6.67 -12.05
N LEU A 13 13.26 5.58 -12.55
CA LEU A 13 13.41 5.18 -13.94
C LEU A 13 12.50 6.03 -14.82
N PHE A 14 12.92 6.27 -16.06
CA PHE A 14 12.14 7.00 -17.05
C PHE A 14 12.22 6.30 -18.40
N ALA A 15 11.15 6.41 -19.17
CA ALA A 15 11.06 5.84 -20.49
C ALA A 15 11.88 6.63 -21.51
N GLN A 16 12.52 5.93 -22.45
CA GLN A 16 13.24 6.53 -23.58
C GLN A 16 13.07 5.66 -24.83
N VAL A 17 12.87 6.30 -25.99
CA VAL A 17 12.82 5.70 -27.34
C VAL A 17 11.68 4.70 -27.56
N THR A 18 11.57 3.65 -26.77
CA THR A 18 10.63 2.53 -26.99
C THR A 18 9.21 2.82 -26.56
N ASN A 19 9.01 3.73 -25.61
CA ASN A 19 7.70 4.22 -25.19
C ASN A 19 7.80 5.70 -24.79
N PRO A 20 6.96 6.60 -25.33
CA PRO A 20 6.97 8.01 -24.96
C PRO A 20 6.44 8.20 -23.53
N PRO A 21 6.95 9.19 -22.77
CA PRO A 21 6.35 9.58 -21.49
C PRO A 21 4.98 10.24 -21.73
N ILE A 22 4.03 10.01 -20.82
CA ILE A 22 2.69 10.63 -20.83
C ILE A 22 2.80 12.03 -20.23
N ASP A 23 2.09 13.02 -20.79
CA ASP A 23 1.98 14.36 -20.21
C ASP A 23 0.99 14.37 -19.03
N PRO A 24 1.45 14.52 -17.78
CA PRO A 24 0.59 14.37 -16.61
C PRO A 24 -0.46 15.49 -16.44
N ILE A 25 -0.37 16.58 -17.21
CA ILE A 25 -1.33 17.69 -17.18
C ILE A 25 -2.29 17.58 -18.36
N ARG A 26 -1.76 17.40 -19.57
CA ARG A 26 -2.59 17.34 -20.79
C ARG A 26 -3.35 16.04 -20.93
N GLU A 27 -2.82 14.96 -20.37
CA GLU A 27 -3.37 13.60 -20.47
C GLU A 27 -3.83 13.08 -19.10
N GLU A 28 -4.16 13.97 -18.15
CA GLU A 28 -4.63 13.58 -16.81
C GLU A 28 -5.84 12.63 -16.87
N ILE A 29 -6.76 12.83 -17.82
CA ILE A 29 -7.98 12.03 -17.96
C ILE A 29 -7.74 10.54 -18.26
N VAL A 30 -6.56 10.18 -18.80
CA VAL A 30 -6.18 8.78 -19.06
C VAL A 30 -5.35 8.17 -17.94
N MET A 31 -5.06 8.95 -16.89
CA MET A 31 -4.31 8.51 -15.71
C MET A 31 -5.25 8.28 -14.52
N SER A 32 -4.84 7.43 -13.58
CA SER A 32 -5.59 7.22 -12.34
C SER A 32 -4.65 6.87 -11.19
N LEU A 33 -4.95 7.41 -10.01
CA LEU A 33 -4.32 7.05 -8.74
C LEU A 33 -5.20 6.12 -7.89
N VAL A 34 -6.34 5.66 -8.42
CA VAL A 34 -7.28 4.81 -7.68
C VAL A 34 -6.59 3.52 -7.24
N CYS A 35 -6.68 3.22 -5.95
CA CYS A 35 -6.01 2.11 -5.30
C CYS A 35 -7.05 1.13 -4.72
N PRO A 36 -7.25 -0.05 -5.33
CA PRO A 36 -8.04 -1.13 -4.73
C PRO A 36 -7.24 -1.84 -3.64
N VAL A 37 -7.72 -1.82 -2.41
CA VAL A 37 -7.08 -2.44 -1.22
C VAL A 37 -7.91 -3.65 -0.78
N GLY A 38 -7.23 -4.72 -0.37
CA GLY A 38 -7.87 -5.98 0.06
C GLY A 38 -7.47 -7.18 -0.79
N PRO A 39 -8.10 -8.35 -0.56
CA PRO A 39 -7.72 -9.61 -1.20
C PRO A 39 -7.96 -9.59 -2.70
N GLU A 40 -7.00 -10.08 -3.47
CA GLU A 40 -7.14 -10.28 -4.91
C GLU A 40 -7.58 -11.71 -5.21
N HIS A 41 -8.73 -11.86 -5.88
CA HIS A 41 -9.20 -13.16 -6.31
C HIS A 41 -8.44 -13.64 -7.56
N ASN A 42 -8.45 -14.96 -7.78
CA ASN A 42 -7.75 -15.58 -8.90
C ASN A 42 -8.31 -15.08 -10.24
N LEU A 43 -7.47 -14.42 -11.03
CA LEU A 43 -7.82 -13.87 -12.34
C LEU A 43 -8.36 -14.90 -13.34
N LEU A 44 -7.95 -16.17 -13.23
CA LEU A 44 -8.36 -17.25 -14.13
C LEU A 44 -9.65 -17.95 -13.71
N ALA A 45 -10.22 -17.59 -12.55
CA ALA A 45 -11.49 -18.15 -12.11
C ALA A 45 -12.66 -17.53 -12.89
N GLU A 46 -13.82 -18.19 -12.83
CA GLU A 46 -15.05 -17.64 -13.38
C GLU A 46 -15.38 -16.28 -12.70
N PRO A 47 -15.75 -15.25 -13.47
CA PRO A 47 -16.07 -13.94 -12.92
C PRO A 47 -17.19 -14.02 -11.88
N SER A 48 -16.96 -13.39 -10.72
CA SER A 48 -17.87 -13.47 -9.59
C SER A 48 -17.85 -12.19 -8.74
N PRO A 49 -18.91 -11.88 -7.96
CA PRO A 49 -18.96 -10.68 -7.11
C PRO A 49 -17.79 -10.54 -6.13
N GLU A 50 -17.20 -11.67 -5.72
CA GLU A 50 -16.04 -11.72 -4.84
C GLU A 50 -14.83 -11.00 -5.44
N HIS A 51 -14.65 -11.02 -6.76
CA HIS A 51 -13.57 -10.28 -7.44
C HIS A 51 -13.63 -8.76 -7.20
N CYS A 52 -14.83 -8.23 -6.94
CA CYS A 52 -15.05 -6.83 -6.64
C CYS A 52 -15.02 -6.52 -5.13
N ASN A 53 -14.70 -7.51 -4.28
CA ASN A 53 -14.64 -7.35 -2.83
C ASN A 53 -13.34 -6.65 -2.38
N ARG A 54 -13.19 -5.39 -2.80
CA ARG A 54 -12.06 -4.53 -2.47
C ARG A 54 -12.55 -3.23 -1.84
N LEU A 55 -11.74 -2.63 -1.00
CA LEU A 55 -11.90 -1.23 -0.62
C LEU A 55 -11.28 -0.35 -1.70
N VAL A 56 -12.02 0.61 -2.24
CA VAL A 56 -11.51 1.51 -3.28
C VAL A 56 -11.11 2.83 -2.65
N VAL A 57 -9.81 3.11 -2.64
CA VAL A 57 -9.25 4.39 -2.21
C VAL A 57 -8.98 5.27 -3.43
N ARG A 58 -9.24 6.58 -3.32
CA ARG A 58 -9.10 7.51 -4.44
C ARG A 58 -7.65 7.73 -4.88
N GLU A 59 -6.73 7.74 -3.93
CA GLU A 59 -5.30 7.98 -4.14
C GLU A 59 -4.46 7.35 -3.01
N PRO A 60 -3.15 7.14 -3.19
CA PRO A 60 -2.32 6.43 -2.19
C PRO A 60 -1.95 7.28 -0.97
N ILE A 61 -2.34 8.55 -0.92
CA ILE A 61 -2.10 9.44 0.22
C ILE A 61 -3.38 9.59 1.01
N LEU A 62 -3.33 9.20 2.29
CA LEU A 62 -4.47 9.22 3.19
C LEU A 62 -4.32 10.33 4.22
N THR A 63 -5.43 10.99 4.51
CA THR A 63 -5.56 11.84 5.69
C THR A 63 -5.55 11.02 6.98
N LEU A 64 -5.35 11.68 8.13
CA LEU A 64 -5.41 11.02 9.44
C LEU A 64 -6.79 10.41 9.71
N GLU A 65 -7.85 11.06 9.25
CA GLU A 65 -9.23 10.59 9.41
C GLU A 65 -9.49 9.33 8.58
N GLU A 66 -9.06 9.31 7.31
CA GLU A 66 -9.16 8.14 6.45
C GLU A 66 -8.33 6.97 7.00
N MET A 67 -7.11 7.23 7.45
CA MET A 67 -6.27 6.21 8.09
C MET A 67 -6.90 5.65 9.37
N ALA A 68 -7.54 6.51 10.18
CA ALA A 68 -8.27 6.06 11.38
C ALA A 68 -9.48 5.20 11.02
N ALA A 69 -10.21 5.55 9.95
CA ALA A 69 -11.31 4.75 9.43
C ALA A 69 -10.84 3.36 8.95
N LEU A 70 -9.69 3.28 8.28
CA LEU A 70 -9.09 2.00 7.85
C LEU A 70 -8.71 1.09 9.03
N LYS A 71 -8.19 1.67 10.11
CA LYS A 71 -7.79 0.94 11.31
C LYS A 71 -8.96 0.43 12.13
N ASN A 72 -10.17 0.95 11.90
CA ASN A 72 -11.34 0.56 12.66
C ASN A 72 -11.85 -0.82 12.19
N THR A 73 -11.65 -1.84 13.03
CA THR A 73 -12.07 -3.23 12.80
C THR A 73 -13.59 -3.41 12.80
N GLU A 74 -14.35 -2.38 13.16
CA GLU A 74 -15.82 -2.36 13.12
C GLU A 74 -16.38 -1.91 11.76
N TYR A 75 -15.55 -1.70 10.73
CA TYR A 75 -16.03 -1.35 9.40
C TYR A 75 -16.92 -2.47 8.85
N LYS A 76 -18.24 -2.30 8.98
CA LYS A 76 -19.24 -3.17 8.38
C LYS A 76 -19.57 -2.66 7.00
N ARG A 77 -19.58 -3.56 6.02
CA ARG A 77 -20.06 -3.23 4.68
C ARG A 77 -21.54 -2.86 4.72
N SER A 78 -21.97 -2.06 3.76
CA SER A 78 -23.37 -1.63 3.60
C SER A 78 -24.35 -2.80 3.38
N ASP A 79 -23.85 -3.97 2.97
CA ASP A 79 -24.60 -5.20 2.69
C ASP A 79 -24.55 -6.23 3.84
N ALA A 80 -24.15 -5.82 5.05
CA ALA A 80 -24.08 -6.64 6.26
C ALA A 80 -23.11 -7.84 6.22
N HIS A 81 -22.22 -7.94 5.23
CA HIS A 81 -21.12 -8.92 5.25
C HIS A 81 -19.99 -8.47 6.19
N ALA A 82 -19.21 -9.44 6.68
CA ALA A 82 -18.02 -9.18 7.48
C ALA A 82 -17.06 -8.27 6.69
N GLY A 83 -16.60 -7.18 7.34
CA GLY A 83 -15.65 -6.26 6.75
C GLY A 83 -14.24 -6.82 6.65
N PHE A 84 -13.30 -5.97 6.24
CA PHE A 84 -11.89 -6.32 6.21
C PHE A 84 -11.31 -6.34 7.64
N SER A 85 -10.51 -7.35 7.95
CA SER A 85 -9.67 -7.32 9.15
C SER A 85 -8.49 -6.38 8.93
N CYS A 86 -8.21 -5.52 9.90
CA CYS A 86 -7.03 -4.66 9.92
C CYS A 86 -6.10 -5.07 11.07
N ALA A 87 -4.80 -5.04 10.83
CA ALA A 87 -3.76 -5.22 11.84
C ALA A 87 -2.79 -4.03 11.76
N VAL A 88 -2.28 -3.60 12.92
CA VAL A 88 -1.26 -2.55 13.02
C VAL A 88 0.05 -3.21 13.43
N ILE A 89 1.00 -3.24 12.51
CA ILE A 89 2.33 -3.83 12.72
C ILE A 89 3.29 -2.74 13.19
N ASP A 90 3.97 -2.98 14.31
CA ASP A 90 5.02 -2.06 14.79
C ASP A 90 6.32 -2.29 14.02
N THR A 91 6.70 -1.30 13.21
CA THR A 91 7.93 -1.31 12.42
C THR A 91 9.15 -0.76 13.17
N SER A 92 9.02 -0.49 14.48
CA SER A 92 10.10 -0.01 15.33
C SER A 92 10.96 -1.15 15.90
N PHE A 93 12.16 -0.80 16.38
CA PHE A 93 13.02 -1.73 17.10
C PHE A 93 13.84 -0.98 18.17
N PRO A 94 14.20 -1.64 19.29
CA PRO A 94 14.96 -1.00 20.36
C PRO A 94 16.35 -0.55 19.91
N ALA A 95 16.76 0.66 20.29
CA ALA A 95 18.05 1.24 19.89
C ALA A 95 19.26 0.49 20.46
N ASP A 96 19.07 -0.25 21.56
CA ASP A 96 20.08 -1.03 22.29
C ASP A 96 20.16 -2.50 21.84
N SER A 97 19.45 -2.88 20.77
CA SER A 97 19.37 -4.25 20.25
C SER A 97 20.68 -4.83 19.68
N GLY A 98 21.78 -4.07 19.74
CA GLY A 98 23.06 -4.43 19.14
C GLY A 98 23.05 -4.42 17.59
N PRO A 99 24.14 -4.87 16.96
CA PRO A 99 24.34 -4.77 15.51
C PRO A 99 23.26 -5.45 14.66
N ASP A 100 22.76 -6.60 15.13
CA ASP A 100 21.78 -7.41 14.40
C ASP A 100 20.32 -7.05 14.76
N GLY A 101 20.12 -5.99 15.54
CA GLY A 101 18.79 -5.58 16.01
C GLY A 101 17.81 -5.27 14.88
N LEU A 102 18.29 -4.59 13.84
CA LEU A 102 17.47 -4.27 12.66
C LEU A 102 17.07 -5.53 11.88
N LEU A 103 18.00 -6.47 11.68
CA LEU A 103 17.72 -7.71 10.94
C LEU A 103 16.65 -8.53 11.65
N ARG A 104 16.78 -8.73 12.97
CA ARG A 104 15.76 -9.43 13.77
C ARG A 104 14.41 -8.74 13.74
N ALA A 105 14.39 -7.40 13.69
CA ALA A 105 13.15 -6.65 13.59
C ALA A 105 12.46 -6.86 12.24
N ILE A 106 13.23 -6.91 11.15
CA ILE A 106 12.70 -7.23 9.82
C ILE A 106 12.10 -8.65 9.81
N ASP A 107 12.82 -9.64 10.34
CA ASP A 107 12.32 -11.02 10.41
C ASP A 107 11.01 -11.09 11.20
N ARG A 108 10.95 -10.44 12.38
CA ARG A 108 9.72 -10.33 13.19
C ARG A 108 8.57 -9.71 12.39
N ILE A 109 8.80 -8.59 11.70
CA ILE A 109 7.77 -7.88 10.93
C ILE A 109 7.26 -8.73 9.75
N CYS A 110 8.12 -9.57 9.16
CA CYS A 110 7.72 -10.47 8.09
C CYS A 110 6.91 -11.69 8.58
N ASP A 111 7.08 -12.09 9.83
CA ASP A 111 6.37 -13.22 10.44
C ASP A 111 5.01 -12.86 11.07
N GLU A 112 4.77 -11.58 11.37
CA GLU A 112 3.50 -11.03 11.90
C GLU A 112 2.41 -10.89 10.83
#